data_AF-A0A9R0IQ99-F1
#
_entry.id   AF-A0A9R0IQ99-F1
#
_cell.length_a   1.000
_cell.length_b   1.000
_cell.length_c   1.000
_cell.angle_alpha   90.00
_cell.angle_beta   90.00
_cell.angle_gamma   90.00
#
_symmetry.space_group_name_H-M   'P 1'
#
loop_
_entity.id
_entity.type
_entity.pdbx_description
1 polymer ?
#
loop_
_entity_poly.entity_id
_entity_poly.type
_entity_poly.pdbx_seq_one_letter_code
_entity_poly.pdbx_strand_id
1 'polypeptide(L)'
;MADNGESTPMEGDHAQMVTPWEVSGKEGGKIDYDKLIDQFGCQRIDSALIERVERLTGRPAHIFLRRGVFFAHRDLTAILDAYERGEKFYLYTGRGPSSEALHLGHLVPFTFTKYLQDAFKVPLVIQLTDDEKCMWKDLSVEESVRLARENAKDIIACGFDVSRTFIFTDFNFVGGKFYKNMIKIAKCVTLNKVFGIFGFNNEDHIGKVFFPTIEAAPAFSSSFPHLFDGQDNIRCLIPCAIDQDPFFRMARDVAPRIGYQKPALIESSFFPALQGESGKMSASDPNSAIYVTDSAKNIKDKVNRYAFSGGQDSIENHRKYGANLEVDIPVKYLGFFLDDDAELEHIKTEYGAGRLLTGEVKKRLIDVLTEMVERHQRVRSAVTDEMVDAFMAVRPLPHMFD
;
A
#
# COMPACT_ATOMS: atom_id res chain seq x y z
N MET A 1 31.87 16.90 45.27
CA MET A 1 30.47 16.45 45.41
C MET A 1 29.81 16.74 44.07
N ALA A 2 29.90 15.79 43.16
CA ALA A 2 29.32 15.85 41.83
C ALA A 2 28.14 14.86 41.85
N ASP A 3 26.98 15.38 41.51
CA ASP A 3 25.71 14.67 41.47
C ASP A 3 25.70 13.77 40.23
N ASN A 4 25.79 12.46 40.45
CA ASN A 4 25.67 11.45 39.42
C ASN A 4 24.18 11.26 39.14
N GLY A 5 23.67 11.97 38.12
CA GLY A 5 22.35 11.71 37.56
C GLY A 5 22.32 10.31 36.95
N GLU A 6 21.81 9.35 37.72
CA GLU A 6 21.44 8.02 37.25
C GLU A 6 20.49 8.17 36.06
N SER A 7 20.92 7.67 34.90
CA SER A 7 20.06 7.46 33.75
C SER A 7 19.00 6.44 34.12
N THR A 8 17.77 6.89 34.33
CA THR A 8 16.57 6.04 34.36
C THR A 8 16.56 5.16 33.10
N PRO A 9 16.42 3.83 33.22
CA PRO A 9 16.24 2.98 32.06
C PRO A 9 14.96 3.40 31.33
N MET A 10 15.02 3.61 30.02
CA MET A 10 13.80 3.83 29.23
C MET A 10 12.90 2.58 29.36
N GLU A 11 11.65 2.79 29.74
CA GLU A 11 10.60 1.79 29.62
C GLU A 11 10.41 1.39 28.15
N GLY A 12 10.32 0.08 27.88
CA GLY A 12 9.63 -0.42 26.67
C GLY A 12 10.24 -1.60 25.92
N ASP A 13 10.66 -2.67 26.61
CA ASP A 13 10.64 -4.00 26.00
C ASP A 13 9.16 -4.34 25.69
N HIS A 14 8.83 -4.85 24.49
CA HIS A 14 7.47 -5.15 23.95
C HIS A 14 6.71 -4.02 23.19
N ALA A 15 7.31 -3.39 22.18
CA ALA A 15 6.61 -2.56 21.19
C ALA A 15 6.17 -3.38 19.95
N GLN A 16 5.15 -2.91 19.21
CA GLN A 16 4.77 -3.49 17.89
C GLN A 16 5.92 -3.35 16.89
N MET A 17 6.11 -4.35 16.02
CA MET A 17 7.15 -4.34 14.98
C MET A 17 6.51 -4.05 13.63
N VAL A 18 6.84 -2.90 13.04
CA VAL A 18 6.37 -2.51 11.70
C VAL A 18 7.57 -2.07 10.88
N THR A 19 7.97 -2.92 9.94
CA THR A 19 9.03 -2.69 8.95
C THR A 19 8.48 -3.01 7.55
N PRO A 20 9.18 -2.64 6.46
CA PRO A 20 8.75 -3.00 5.12
C PRO A 20 8.66 -4.50 4.85
N TRP A 21 9.30 -5.34 5.67
CA TRP A 21 9.36 -6.80 5.49
C TRP A 21 8.58 -7.58 6.54
N GLU A 22 8.41 -7.03 7.75
CA GLU A 22 7.77 -7.69 8.88
C GLU A 22 6.80 -6.77 9.59
N VAL A 23 5.60 -7.28 9.86
CA VAL A 23 4.53 -6.60 10.59
C VAL A 23 3.98 -7.55 11.65
N SER A 24 4.15 -7.21 12.91
CA SER A 24 3.58 -7.94 14.05
C SER A 24 3.16 -6.97 15.16
N GLY A 25 1.98 -7.20 15.74
CA GLY A 25 1.53 -6.43 16.90
C GLY A 25 2.20 -6.89 18.19
N LYS A 26 2.02 -6.11 19.25
CA LYS A 26 2.57 -6.44 20.58
C LYS A 26 2.09 -7.83 21.01
N GLU A 27 3.02 -8.74 21.28
CA GLU A 27 2.74 -10.15 21.67
C GLU A 27 1.84 -10.89 20.66
N GLY A 28 1.91 -10.52 19.38
CA GLY A 28 1.02 -11.09 18.34
C GLY A 28 -0.40 -10.52 18.36
N GLY A 29 -0.64 -9.42 19.09
CA GLY A 29 -1.90 -8.69 19.12
C GLY A 29 -2.15 -7.82 17.88
N LYS A 30 -3.21 -7.01 17.94
CA LYS A 30 -3.58 -6.04 16.90
C LYS A 30 -2.57 -4.90 16.81
N ILE A 31 -2.38 -4.36 15.60
CA ILE A 31 -1.60 -3.14 15.37
C ILE A 31 -2.34 -1.92 15.92
N ASP A 32 -1.64 -1.15 16.76
CA ASP A 32 -2.11 0.12 17.30
C ASP A 32 -1.70 1.25 16.35
N TYR A 33 -2.60 1.60 15.44
CA TYR A 33 -2.36 2.60 14.39
C TYR A 33 -2.19 4.02 14.95
N ASP A 34 -2.81 4.35 16.08
CA ASP A 34 -2.64 5.68 16.69
C ASP A 34 -1.22 5.81 17.25
N LYS A 35 -0.70 4.76 17.91
CA LYS A 35 0.72 4.72 18.29
C LYS A 35 1.66 4.73 17.10
N LEU A 36 1.30 4.10 15.97
CA LEU A 36 2.13 4.19 14.76
C LEU A 36 2.21 5.61 14.24
N ILE A 37 1.12 6.38 14.27
CA ILE A 37 1.14 7.79 13.88
C ILE A 37 2.16 8.56 14.71
N ASP A 38 2.12 8.39 16.03
CA ASP A 38 3.04 9.06 16.95
C ASP A 38 4.49 8.60 16.75
N GLN A 39 4.72 7.28 16.63
CA GLN A 39 6.05 6.69 16.45
C GLN A 39 6.70 7.09 15.13
N PHE A 40 5.93 7.12 14.04
CA PHE A 40 6.44 7.47 12.73
C PHE A 40 6.44 9.00 12.55
N GLY A 41 5.62 9.73 13.31
CA GLY A 41 5.46 11.17 13.22
C GLY A 41 4.71 11.60 11.97
N CYS A 42 3.75 10.80 11.50
CA CYS A 42 2.81 11.20 10.44
C CYS A 42 1.59 11.93 11.05
N GLN A 43 0.64 12.37 10.22
CA GLN A 43 -0.54 13.12 10.64
C GLN A 43 -1.81 12.34 10.34
N ARG A 44 -2.84 12.42 11.18
CA ARG A 44 -4.13 11.77 10.93
C ARG A 44 -4.88 12.49 9.81
N ILE A 45 -5.51 11.73 8.93
CA ILE A 45 -6.50 12.24 7.98
C ILE A 45 -7.81 12.46 8.74
N ASP A 46 -8.23 13.71 8.84
CA ASP A 46 -9.49 14.10 9.47
C ASP A 46 -10.61 14.34 8.43
N SER A 47 -11.83 14.55 8.91
CA SER A 47 -12.99 14.82 8.05
C SER A 47 -12.79 16.07 7.19
N ALA A 48 -12.09 17.09 7.68
CA ALA A 48 -11.85 18.33 6.95
C ALA A 48 -10.95 18.10 5.72
N LEU A 49 -9.92 17.24 5.83
CA LEU A 49 -9.10 16.82 4.69
C LEU A 49 -9.90 15.97 3.69
N ILE A 50 -10.78 15.08 4.17
CA ILE A 50 -11.64 14.27 3.29
C ILE A 50 -12.57 15.17 2.48
N GLU A 51 -13.31 16.07 3.15
CA GLU A 51 -14.18 17.07 2.50
C GLU A 51 -13.41 17.97 1.52
N ARG A 52 -12.14 18.30 1.84
CA ARG A 52 -11.29 19.08 0.95
C ARG A 52 -10.92 18.31 -0.31
N VAL A 53 -10.62 17.01 -0.22
CA VAL A 53 -10.39 16.15 -1.40
C VAL A 53 -11.65 16.11 -2.27
N GLU A 54 -12.84 15.94 -1.67
CA GLU A 54 -14.10 15.93 -2.43
C GLU A 54 -14.34 17.26 -3.16
N ARG A 55 -14.18 18.37 -2.45
CA ARG A 55 -14.38 19.71 -3.01
C ARG A 55 -13.43 20.00 -4.16
N LEU A 56 -12.14 19.69 -4.01
CA LEU A 56 -11.14 19.99 -5.02
C LEU A 56 -11.27 19.09 -6.26
N THR A 57 -11.64 17.83 -6.08
CA THR A 57 -11.74 16.86 -7.19
C THR A 57 -13.13 16.83 -7.84
N GLY A 58 -14.16 17.37 -7.17
CA GLY A 58 -15.55 17.26 -7.61
C GLY A 58 -16.06 15.81 -7.60
N ARG A 59 -15.39 14.90 -6.88
CA ARG A 59 -15.73 13.48 -6.78
C ARG A 59 -16.02 13.10 -5.33
N PRO A 60 -16.95 12.18 -5.07
CA PRO A 60 -17.12 11.60 -3.74
C PRO A 60 -15.82 10.96 -3.25
N ALA A 61 -15.52 11.13 -1.96
CA ALA A 61 -14.35 10.54 -1.34
C ALA A 61 -14.44 9.03 -1.44
N HIS A 62 -13.33 8.41 -1.83
CA HIS A 62 -13.23 6.96 -1.89
C HIS A 62 -13.62 6.32 -0.55
N ILE A 63 -14.24 5.14 -0.57
CA ILE A 63 -14.63 4.41 0.65
C ILE A 63 -13.47 4.23 1.62
N PHE A 64 -12.24 4.12 1.11
CA PHE A 64 -11.05 3.99 1.92
C PHE A 64 -10.67 5.25 2.71
N LEU A 65 -11.05 6.44 2.24
CA LEU A 65 -10.95 7.67 3.04
C LEU A 65 -12.08 7.71 4.06
N ARG A 66 -13.33 7.52 3.60
CA ARG A 66 -14.53 7.62 4.45
C ARG A 66 -14.52 6.63 5.62
N ARG A 67 -13.93 5.44 5.42
CA ARG A 67 -13.85 4.36 6.40
C ARG A 67 -12.51 4.32 7.15
N GLY A 68 -11.63 5.29 6.94
CA GLY A 68 -10.33 5.36 7.62
C GLY A 68 -9.39 4.19 7.30
N VAL A 69 -9.49 3.62 6.10
CA VAL A 69 -8.51 2.65 5.61
C VAL A 69 -7.21 3.37 5.25
N PHE A 70 -7.30 4.46 4.49
CA PHE A 70 -6.23 5.46 4.41
C PHE A 70 -6.47 6.46 5.53
N PHE A 71 -5.58 6.45 6.52
CA PHE A 71 -5.83 7.07 7.82
C PHE A 71 -4.75 8.07 8.23
N ALA A 72 -3.56 7.96 7.65
CA ALA A 72 -2.44 8.83 7.95
C ALA A 72 -1.84 9.46 6.69
N HIS A 73 -1.14 10.57 6.85
CA HIS A 73 -0.52 11.29 5.74
C HIS A 73 0.71 12.08 6.17
N ARG A 74 1.49 12.53 5.18
CA ARG A 74 2.53 13.55 5.33
C ARG A 74 2.41 14.56 4.22
N ASP A 75 2.29 15.85 4.55
CA ASP A 75 2.20 16.95 3.59
C ASP A 75 1.10 16.81 2.51
N LEU A 76 0.05 16.02 2.76
CA LEU A 76 -1.12 15.95 1.88
C LEU A 76 -1.74 17.34 1.70
N THR A 77 -1.81 18.14 2.77
CA THR A 77 -2.24 19.54 2.71
C THR A 77 -1.45 20.35 1.67
N ALA A 78 -0.14 20.14 1.56
CA ALA A 78 0.70 20.84 0.59
C ALA A 78 0.43 20.40 -0.86
N ILE A 79 0.03 19.13 -1.08
CA ILE A 79 -0.46 18.66 -2.38
C ILE A 79 -1.78 19.33 -2.73
N LEU A 80 -2.73 19.38 -1.79
CA LEU A 80 -4.03 20.01 -2.01
C LEU A 80 -3.90 21.52 -2.24
N ASP A 81 -3.02 22.20 -1.49
CA ASP A 81 -2.72 23.61 -1.70
C ASP A 81 -2.12 23.86 -3.09
N ALA A 82 -1.21 22.99 -3.55
CA ALA A 82 -0.61 23.10 -4.88
C ALA A 82 -1.65 22.86 -5.98
N TYR A 83 -2.48 21.83 -5.83
CA TYR A 83 -3.56 21.52 -6.77
C TYR A 83 -4.58 22.66 -6.88
N GLU A 84 -4.97 23.27 -5.76
CA GLU A 84 -5.87 24.43 -5.71
C GLU A 84 -5.30 25.65 -6.43
N ARG A 85 -3.97 25.80 -6.48
CA ARG A 85 -3.27 26.85 -7.27
C ARG A 85 -3.05 26.47 -8.74
N GLY A 86 -3.51 25.31 -9.19
CA GLY A 86 -3.26 24.80 -10.54
C GLY A 86 -1.83 24.30 -10.76
N GLU A 87 -1.07 24.06 -9.68
CA GLU A 87 0.26 23.46 -9.79
C GLU A 87 0.17 21.95 -10.01
N LYS A 88 1.14 21.43 -10.76
CA LYS A 88 1.24 20.02 -11.12
C LYS A 88 1.86 19.20 -9.99
N PHE A 89 1.37 17.98 -9.81
CA PHE A 89 1.99 16.93 -9.02
C PHE A 89 1.81 15.58 -9.71
N TYR A 90 2.58 14.56 -9.33
CA TYR A 90 2.42 13.20 -9.85
C TYR A 90 2.27 12.19 -8.72
N LEU A 91 1.73 11.03 -9.05
CA LEU A 91 1.61 9.90 -8.15
C LEU A 91 2.79 8.94 -8.34
N TYR A 92 3.22 8.34 -7.23
CA TYR A 92 4.17 7.24 -7.24
C TYR A 92 3.68 6.15 -6.29
N THR A 93 3.62 4.91 -6.75
CA THR A 93 3.45 3.73 -5.88
C THR A 93 4.32 2.59 -6.42
N GLY A 94 4.39 1.47 -5.71
CA GLY A 94 5.28 0.38 -6.06
C GLY A 94 4.76 -1.00 -5.68
N ARG A 95 5.38 -2.02 -6.26
CA ARG A 95 5.15 -3.43 -5.94
C ARG A 95 6.42 -4.23 -6.11
N GLY A 96 6.82 -4.91 -5.04
CA GLY A 96 7.84 -5.94 -5.12
C GLY A 96 7.28 -7.30 -5.55
N PRO A 97 7.55 -7.77 -6.78
CA PRO A 97 6.89 -8.94 -7.37
C PRO A 97 7.48 -10.25 -6.83
N SER A 98 6.79 -10.86 -5.87
CA SER A 98 7.27 -12.08 -5.19
C SER A 98 6.38 -13.31 -5.40
N SER A 99 5.34 -13.21 -6.25
CA SER A 99 4.35 -14.24 -6.50
C SER A 99 3.72 -14.07 -7.89
N GLU A 100 3.19 -15.16 -8.46
CA GLU A 100 2.54 -15.16 -9.78
C GLU A 100 1.38 -14.17 -9.89
N ALA A 101 0.65 -13.99 -8.79
CA ALA A 101 -0.56 -13.17 -8.76
C ALA A 101 -0.59 -12.27 -7.53
N LEU A 102 -1.31 -11.15 -7.67
CA LEU A 102 -1.70 -10.32 -6.54
C LEU A 102 -2.74 -11.03 -5.64
N HIS A 103 -2.74 -10.69 -4.36
CA HIS A 103 -3.83 -11.00 -3.43
C HIS A 103 -4.60 -9.73 -3.09
N LEU A 104 -5.76 -9.88 -2.45
CA LEU A 104 -6.66 -8.75 -2.17
C LEU A 104 -6.00 -7.60 -1.40
N GLY A 105 -5.08 -7.91 -0.48
CA GLY A 105 -4.30 -6.89 0.22
C GLY A 105 -3.44 -6.00 -0.70
N HIS A 106 -2.94 -6.53 -1.83
CA HIS A 106 -2.19 -5.72 -2.81
C HIS A 106 -3.11 -4.80 -3.62
N LEU A 107 -4.40 -5.16 -3.78
CA LEU A 107 -5.34 -4.33 -4.53
C LEU A 107 -5.70 -3.04 -3.78
N VAL A 108 -5.55 -2.98 -2.45
CA VAL A 108 -5.90 -1.79 -1.65
C VAL A 108 -5.14 -0.54 -2.11
N PRO A 109 -3.78 -0.50 -2.12
CA PRO A 109 -3.05 0.67 -2.59
C PRO A 109 -3.30 0.96 -4.08
N PHE A 110 -3.40 -0.05 -4.95
CA PHE A 110 -3.63 0.18 -6.38
C PHE A 110 -5.02 0.73 -6.69
N THR A 111 -6.06 0.20 -6.05
CA THR A 111 -7.44 0.70 -6.19
C THR A 111 -7.52 2.16 -5.77
N PHE A 112 -6.88 2.50 -4.64
CA PHE A 112 -6.85 3.88 -4.17
C PHE A 112 -6.03 4.80 -5.09
N THR A 113 -4.89 4.34 -5.57
CA THR A 113 -4.03 5.10 -6.49
C THR A 113 -4.77 5.37 -7.80
N LYS A 114 -5.54 4.40 -8.30
CA LYS A 114 -6.40 4.58 -9.47
C LYS A 114 -7.47 5.64 -9.22
N TYR A 115 -8.13 5.61 -8.05
CA TYR A 115 -9.05 6.69 -7.65
C TYR A 115 -8.37 8.06 -7.65
N LEU A 116 -7.17 8.17 -7.07
CA LEU A 116 -6.42 9.43 -7.04
C LEU A 116 -6.04 9.90 -8.45
N GLN A 117 -5.60 9.00 -9.33
CA GLN A 117 -5.30 9.33 -10.73
C GLN A 117 -6.54 9.88 -11.44
N ASP A 118 -7.70 9.22 -11.29
CA ASP A 118 -8.96 9.65 -11.90
C ASP A 118 -9.47 11.00 -11.33
N ALA A 119 -9.32 11.21 -10.03
CA ALA A 119 -9.85 12.35 -9.31
C ALA A 119 -9.02 13.61 -9.56
N PHE A 120 -7.69 13.50 -9.53
CA PHE A 120 -6.78 14.62 -9.71
C PHE A 120 -6.29 14.79 -11.15
N LYS A 121 -6.49 13.78 -12.01
CA LYS A 121 -6.04 13.76 -13.42
C LYS A 121 -4.53 13.97 -13.58
N VAL A 122 -3.75 13.24 -12.79
CA VAL A 122 -2.30 13.38 -12.70
C VAL A 122 -1.56 12.15 -13.25
N PRO A 123 -0.31 12.29 -13.73
CA PRO A 123 0.53 11.16 -14.10
C PRO A 123 0.83 10.27 -12.89
N LEU A 124 1.07 8.99 -13.19
CA LEU A 124 1.44 7.95 -12.24
C LEU A 124 2.68 7.21 -12.73
N VAL A 125 3.64 7.02 -11.84
CA VAL A 125 4.73 6.05 -12.02
C VAL A 125 4.55 4.88 -11.06
N ILE A 126 4.73 3.66 -11.56
CA ILE A 126 4.65 2.43 -10.76
C ILE A 126 5.98 1.69 -10.85
N GLN A 127 6.68 1.56 -9.72
CA GLN A 127 7.92 0.79 -9.64
C GLN A 127 7.63 -0.69 -9.38
N LEU A 128 8.29 -1.56 -10.15
CA LEU A 128 8.33 -3.00 -9.91
C LEU A 128 9.74 -3.39 -9.48
N THR A 129 9.91 -3.68 -8.19
CA THR A 129 11.20 -3.91 -7.54
C THR A 129 11.67 -5.36 -7.73
N ASP A 130 11.86 -5.76 -8.98
CA ASP A 130 12.34 -7.10 -9.34
C ASP A 130 13.77 -7.37 -8.85
N ASP A 131 14.59 -6.34 -8.77
CA ASP A 131 15.92 -6.40 -8.14
C ASP A 131 15.84 -6.64 -6.62
N GLU A 132 14.91 -6.00 -5.90
CA GLU A 132 14.63 -6.24 -4.47
C GLU A 132 14.27 -7.70 -4.25
N LYS A 133 13.35 -8.24 -5.04
CA LYS A 133 12.92 -9.63 -4.83
C LYS A 133 13.99 -10.63 -5.21
N CYS A 134 14.82 -10.35 -6.21
CA CYS A 134 16.03 -11.12 -6.47
C CYS A 134 17.01 -11.09 -5.28
N MET A 135 17.12 -9.96 -4.57
CA MET A 135 18.00 -9.81 -3.41
C MET A 135 17.46 -10.41 -2.11
N TRP A 136 16.13 -10.40 -1.89
CA TRP A 136 15.51 -10.85 -0.63
C TRP A 136 14.97 -12.27 -0.67
N LYS A 137 14.76 -12.84 -1.86
CA LYS A 137 14.22 -14.18 -2.06
C LYS A 137 15.18 -15.02 -2.88
N ASP A 138 15.03 -16.33 -2.80
CA ASP A 138 15.77 -17.27 -3.64
C ASP A 138 15.15 -17.32 -5.05
N LEU A 139 15.27 -16.20 -5.79
CA LEU A 139 14.79 -16.02 -7.15
C LEU A 139 15.94 -15.66 -8.07
N SER A 140 15.99 -16.27 -9.25
CA SER A 140 16.91 -15.84 -10.30
C SER A 140 16.50 -14.47 -10.85
N VAL A 141 17.41 -13.81 -11.57
CA VAL A 141 17.11 -12.55 -12.27
C VAL A 141 15.98 -12.77 -13.28
N GLU A 142 16.06 -13.84 -14.07
CA GLU A 142 15.07 -14.18 -15.10
C GLU A 142 13.68 -14.39 -14.49
N GLU A 143 13.61 -15.10 -13.37
CA GLU A 143 12.35 -15.34 -12.68
C GLU A 143 11.78 -14.05 -12.07
N SER A 144 12.64 -13.18 -11.51
CA SER A 144 12.22 -11.89 -10.96
C SER A 144 11.64 -10.98 -12.05
N VAL A 145 12.29 -10.92 -13.23
CA VAL A 145 11.79 -10.19 -14.40
C VAL A 145 10.45 -10.76 -14.90
N ARG A 146 10.33 -12.10 -14.95
CA ARG A 146 9.08 -12.76 -15.37
C ARG A 146 7.93 -12.42 -14.41
N LEU A 147 8.16 -12.54 -13.10
CA LEU A 147 7.16 -12.22 -12.08
C LEU A 147 6.74 -10.74 -12.14
N ALA A 148 7.69 -9.83 -12.38
CA ALA A 148 7.38 -8.42 -12.56
C ALA A 148 6.42 -8.18 -13.72
N ARG A 149 6.69 -8.82 -14.87
CA ARG A 149 5.82 -8.73 -16.05
C ARG A 149 4.43 -9.31 -15.81
N GLU A 150 4.31 -10.42 -15.07
CA GLU A 150 3.00 -10.97 -14.70
C GLU A 150 2.25 -10.09 -13.68
N ASN A 151 2.95 -9.49 -12.72
CA ASN A 151 2.35 -8.55 -11.76
C ASN A 151 1.93 -7.25 -12.47
N ALA A 152 2.64 -6.82 -13.52
CA ALA A 152 2.22 -5.69 -14.35
C ALA A 152 0.84 -5.92 -14.99
N LYS A 153 0.52 -7.16 -15.41
CA LYS A 153 -0.82 -7.50 -15.96
C LYS A 153 -1.93 -7.32 -14.92
N ASP A 154 -1.71 -7.76 -13.67
CA ASP A 154 -2.67 -7.55 -12.58
C ASP A 154 -2.84 -6.05 -12.25
N ILE A 155 -1.74 -5.28 -12.27
CA ILE A 155 -1.77 -3.83 -12.02
C ILE A 155 -2.55 -3.12 -13.13
N ILE A 156 -2.28 -3.43 -14.40
CA ILE A 156 -3.05 -2.88 -15.54
C ILE A 156 -4.53 -3.24 -15.43
N ALA A 157 -4.86 -4.45 -14.95
CA ALA A 157 -6.24 -4.87 -14.73
C ALA A 157 -6.99 -4.10 -13.63
N CYS A 158 -6.31 -3.28 -12.83
CA CYS A 158 -6.94 -2.30 -11.93
C CYS A 158 -7.56 -1.11 -12.68
N GLY A 159 -7.26 -0.95 -13.98
CA GLY A 159 -7.89 0.04 -14.87
C GLY A 159 -7.20 1.39 -14.89
N PHE A 160 -5.87 1.42 -14.75
CA PHE A 160 -5.07 2.64 -14.92
C PHE A 160 -5.10 3.15 -16.36
N ASP A 161 -4.99 4.47 -16.54
CA ASP A 161 -4.95 5.10 -17.86
C ASP A 161 -3.54 5.00 -18.46
N VAL A 162 -3.39 4.29 -19.58
CA VAL A 162 -2.10 4.14 -20.30
C VAL A 162 -1.52 5.47 -20.78
N SER A 163 -2.35 6.50 -20.97
CA SER A 163 -1.89 7.85 -21.35
C SER A 163 -1.35 8.66 -20.17
N ARG A 164 -1.49 8.16 -18.94
CA ARG A 164 -1.05 8.80 -17.68
C ARG A 164 -0.14 7.91 -16.84
N THR A 165 0.04 6.65 -17.22
CA THR A 165 0.71 5.67 -16.38
C THR A 165 1.97 5.13 -17.05
N PHE A 166 3.06 5.16 -16.31
CA PHE A 166 4.32 4.53 -16.64
C PHE A 166 4.65 3.48 -15.58
N ILE A 167 4.72 2.21 -16.00
CA ILE A 167 5.13 1.10 -15.13
C ILE A 167 6.56 0.75 -15.50
N PHE A 168 7.46 0.55 -14.55
CA PHE A 168 8.83 0.16 -14.88
C PHE A 168 9.35 -0.90 -13.93
N THR A 169 10.25 -1.73 -14.44
CA THR A 169 11.06 -2.63 -13.62
C THR A 169 12.42 -2.02 -13.36
N ASP A 170 12.97 -2.30 -12.19
CA ASP A 170 14.26 -1.75 -11.80
C ASP A 170 15.38 -2.29 -12.69
N PHE A 171 15.40 -3.60 -12.98
CA PHE A 171 16.42 -4.17 -13.88
C PHE A 171 16.44 -3.54 -15.27
N ASN A 172 15.31 -3.03 -15.78
CA ASN A 172 15.22 -2.46 -17.13
C ASN A 172 15.38 -0.92 -17.15
N PHE A 173 14.94 -0.22 -16.10
CA PHE A 173 14.89 1.24 -16.11
C PHE A 173 16.04 1.92 -15.37
N VAL A 174 16.64 1.26 -14.38
CA VAL A 174 17.70 1.85 -13.56
C VAL A 174 18.92 2.19 -14.42
N GLY A 175 19.12 3.49 -14.61
CA GLY A 175 20.21 4.03 -15.41
C GLY A 175 20.11 5.56 -15.54
N GLY A 176 20.97 6.16 -16.35
CA GLY A 176 20.84 7.57 -16.73
C GLY A 176 20.60 8.55 -15.57
N LYS A 177 19.48 9.29 -15.62
CA LYS A 177 19.10 10.26 -14.57
C LYS A 177 18.59 9.58 -13.30
N PHE A 178 17.92 8.44 -13.40
CA PHE A 178 17.47 7.64 -12.25
C PHE A 178 18.65 7.25 -11.36
N TYR A 179 19.69 6.64 -11.95
CA TYR A 179 20.90 6.24 -11.24
C TYR A 179 21.64 7.46 -10.65
N LYS A 180 21.68 8.61 -11.34
CA LYS A 180 22.25 9.84 -10.78
C LYS A 180 21.52 10.28 -9.51
N ASN A 181 20.19 10.15 -9.44
CA ASN A 181 19.42 10.43 -8.23
C ASN A 181 19.71 9.42 -7.12
N MET A 182 19.81 8.13 -7.43
CA MET A 182 20.25 7.12 -6.46
C MET A 182 21.58 7.50 -5.81
N ILE A 183 22.58 7.92 -6.59
CA ILE A 183 23.89 8.36 -6.06
C ILE A 183 23.78 9.62 -5.19
N LYS A 184 22.95 10.60 -5.58
CA LYS A 184 22.68 11.79 -4.76
C LYS A 184 22.08 11.41 -3.41
N ILE A 185 21.14 10.46 -3.40
CA ILE A 185 20.50 9.94 -2.19
C ILE A 185 21.51 9.16 -1.34
N ALA A 186 22.24 8.22 -1.94
CA ALA A 186 23.25 7.39 -1.27
C ALA A 186 24.29 8.25 -0.53
N LYS A 187 24.77 9.33 -1.15
CA LYS A 187 25.73 10.26 -0.53
C LYS A 187 25.19 10.96 0.72
N CYS A 188 23.87 11.01 0.89
CA CYS A 188 23.20 11.64 2.03
C CYS A 188 22.85 10.66 3.17
N VAL A 189 22.93 9.35 2.94
CA VAL A 189 22.47 8.32 3.88
C VAL A 189 23.68 7.48 4.34
N THR A 190 23.96 7.48 5.65
CA THR A 190 25.06 6.70 6.22
C THR A 190 24.60 5.28 6.57
N LEU A 191 25.53 4.34 6.69
CA LEU A 191 25.21 2.97 7.14
C LEU A 191 24.44 2.96 8.47
N ASN A 192 24.87 3.77 9.45
CA ASN A 192 24.16 3.89 10.73
C ASN A 192 22.69 4.33 10.56
N LYS A 193 22.39 5.20 9.59
CA LYS A 193 21.01 5.59 9.29
C LYS A 193 20.22 4.44 8.67
N VAL A 194 20.80 3.74 7.69
CA VAL A 194 20.15 2.58 7.07
C VAL A 194 19.86 1.50 8.13
N PHE A 195 20.84 1.19 8.97
CA PHE A 195 20.68 0.20 10.05
C PHE A 195 19.60 0.62 11.04
N GLY A 196 19.57 1.89 11.46
CA GLY A 196 18.55 2.40 12.37
C GLY A 196 17.14 2.47 11.78
N ILE A 197 17.00 2.70 10.47
CA ILE A 197 15.70 2.83 9.80
C ILE A 197 15.14 1.46 9.40
N PHE A 198 15.99 0.57 8.89
CA PHE A 198 15.58 -0.68 8.25
C PHE A 198 15.97 -1.93 9.04
N GLY A 199 16.71 -1.81 10.15
CA GLY A 199 17.12 -2.95 10.97
C GLY A 199 18.20 -3.84 10.34
N PHE A 200 18.88 -3.36 9.29
CA PHE A 200 20.02 -4.10 8.73
C PHE A 200 21.21 -4.17 9.69
N ASN A 201 22.06 -5.15 9.44
CA ASN A 201 23.29 -5.36 10.21
C ASN A 201 24.49 -5.66 9.28
N ASN A 202 25.65 -5.95 9.86
CA ASN A 202 26.89 -6.17 9.12
C ASN A 202 26.93 -7.50 8.34
N GLU A 203 25.96 -8.39 8.53
CA GLU A 203 25.81 -9.64 7.78
C GLU A 203 24.96 -9.46 6.52
N ASP A 204 24.17 -8.38 6.42
CA ASP A 204 23.41 -8.05 5.22
C ASP A 204 24.34 -7.66 4.07
N HIS A 205 24.07 -8.21 2.88
CA HIS A 205 24.88 -7.89 1.71
C HIS A 205 24.64 -6.47 1.21
N ILE A 206 25.66 -5.90 0.55
CA ILE A 206 25.70 -4.51 0.09
C ILE A 206 24.50 -4.10 -0.78
N GLY A 207 23.91 -5.06 -1.49
CA GLY A 207 22.70 -4.85 -2.29
C GLY A 207 21.51 -4.40 -1.42
N LYS A 208 21.23 -5.09 -0.30
CA LYS A 208 20.14 -4.70 0.61
C LYS A 208 20.36 -3.33 1.20
N VAL A 209 21.59 -3.04 1.61
CA VAL A 209 21.98 -1.76 2.21
C VAL A 209 21.82 -0.61 1.22
N PHE A 210 22.02 -0.86 -0.08
CA PHE A 210 21.91 0.14 -1.13
C PHE A 210 20.48 0.30 -1.68
N PHE A 211 19.65 -0.74 -1.61
CA PHE A 211 18.28 -0.77 -2.14
C PHE A 211 17.39 0.42 -1.73
N PRO A 212 17.43 0.96 -0.48
CA PRO A 212 16.62 2.13 -0.13
C PRO A 212 16.81 3.34 -1.05
N THR A 213 17.97 3.45 -1.70
CA THR A 213 18.23 4.53 -2.66
C THR A 213 17.46 4.35 -3.97
N ILE A 214 17.17 3.10 -4.35
CA ILE A 214 16.39 2.69 -5.51
C ILE A 214 14.92 3.05 -5.26
N GLU A 215 14.34 2.59 -4.15
CA GLU A 215 12.95 2.86 -3.74
C GLU A 215 12.66 4.37 -3.56
N ALA A 216 13.65 5.15 -3.12
CA ALA A 216 13.51 6.59 -2.90
C ALA A 216 13.65 7.43 -4.17
N ALA A 217 14.33 6.93 -5.21
CA ALA A 217 14.60 7.70 -6.42
C ALA A 217 13.34 8.10 -7.22
N PRO A 218 12.28 7.27 -7.33
CA PRO A 218 11.03 7.64 -8.01
C PRO A 218 10.25 8.76 -7.34
N ALA A 219 10.57 9.10 -6.09
CA ALA A 219 9.97 10.24 -5.38
C ALA A 219 10.41 11.60 -5.95
N PHE A 220 11.35 11.62 -6.89
CA PHE A 220 11.87 12.83 -7.55
C PHE A 220 11.62 12.80 -9.05
N SER A 221 10.92 13.81 -9.59
CA SER A 221 10.52 13.87 -11.00
C SER A 221 11.70 13.83 -11.97
N SER A 222 12.87 14.35 -11.57
CA SER A 222 14.10 14.29 -12.37
C SER A 222 14.58 12.86 -12.69
N SER A 223 14.07 11.84 -12.00
CA SER A 223 14.28 10.42 -12.33
C SER A 223 13.59 10.00 -13.63
N PHE A 224 12.59 10.75 -14.10
CA PHE A 224 11.79 10.46 -15.28
C PHE A 224 11.84 11.60 -16.31
N PRO A 225 13.02 11.87 -16.93
CA PRO A 225 13.17 12.99 -17.85
C PRO A 225 12.27 12.90 -19.09
N HIS A 226 11.83 11.69 -19.47
CA HIS A 226 10.89 11.49 -20.57
C HIS A 226 9.45 11.92 -20.23
N LEU A 227 9.09 12.01 -18.95
CA LEU A 227 7.80 12.52 -18.48
C LEU A 227 7.90 14.00 -18.09
N PHE A 228 8.99 14.38 -17.41
CA PHE A 228 9.11 15.67 -16.73
C PHE A 228 10.30 16.49 -17.26
N ASP A 229 10.44 16.57 -18.58
CA ASP A 229 11.57 17.27 -19.20
C ASP A 229 11.69 18.71 -18.69
N GLY A 230 12.89 19.06 -18.21
CA GLY A 230 13.20 20.34 -17.56
C GLY A 230 12.48 20.63 -16.24
N GLN A 231 11.60 19.74 -15.75
CA GLN A 231 10.78 19.93 -14.55
C GLN A 231 11.25 19.01 -13.40
N ASP A 232 12.44 19.31 -12.88
CA ASP A 232 13.13 18.48 -11.88
C ASP A 232 12.54 18.55 -10.45
N ASN A 233 11.49 19.34 -10.22
CA ASN A 233 10.96 19.64 -8.88
C ASN A 233 9.42 19.60 -8.79
N ILE A 234 8.79 18.68 -9.52
CA ILE A 234 7.33 18.44 -9.42
C ILE A 234 7.05 17.69 -8.11
N ARG A 235 5.97 18.07 -7.42
CA ARG A 235 5.54 17.37 -6.20
C ARG A 235 5.16 15.93 -6.48
N CYS A 236 5.53 15.04 -5.58
CA CYS A 236 5.18 13.63 -5.61
C CYS A 236 4.23 13.31 -4.44
N LEU A 237 3.12 12.63 -4.72
CA LEU A 237 2.25 12.03 -3.70
C LEU A 237 2.37 10.50 -3.79
N ILE A 238 2.64 9.86 -2.65
CA ILE A 238 2.90 8.43 -2.56
C ILE A 238 1.77 7.73 -1.78
N PRO A 239 0.85 7.02 -2.45
CA PRO A 239 -0.10 6.13 -1.81
C PRO A 239 0.56 4.78 -1.51
N CYS A 240 0.64 4.42 -0.23
CA CYS A 240 1.23 3.15 0.20
C CYS A 240 0.56 2.65 1.49
N ALA A 241 0.83 1.40 1.87
CA ALA A 241 0.59 0.98 3.25
C ALA A 241 1.67 1.58 4.17
N ILE A 242 1.34 1.73 5.46
CA ILE A 242 2.22 2.42 6.42
C ILE A 242 3.59 1.74 6.63
N ASP A 243 3.73 0.46 6.30
CA ASP A 243 5.02 -0.26 6.33
C ASP A 243 6.07 0.30 5.38
N GLN A 244 5.68 1.07 4.37
CA GLN A 244 6.60 1.71 3.42
C GLN A 244 7.09 3.10 3.88
N ASP A 245 6.50 3.69 4.93
CA ASP A 245 6.93 5.00 5.46
C ASP A 245 8.44 5.10 5.74
N PRO A 246 9.15 4.07 6.26
CA PRO A 246 10.59 4.16 6.51
C PRO A 246 11.41 4.58 5.28
N PHE A 247 11.07 4.10 4.07
CA PHE A 247 11.74 4.51 2.83
C PHE A 247 11.53 5.99 2.52
N PHE A 248 10.30 6.47 2.65
CA PHE A 248 9.96 7.83 2.25
C PHE A 248 10.23 8.85 3.35
N ARG A 249 10.24 8.46 4.61
CA ARG A 249 10.80 9.25 5.71
C ARG A 249 12.28 9.55 5.43
N MET A 250 13.05 8.53 5.03
CA MET A 250 14.42 8.72 4.57
C MET A 250 14.48 9.65 3.33
N ALA A 251 13.62 9.44 2.33
CA ALA A 251 13.58 10.28 1.13
C ALA A 251 13.28 11.76 1.47
N ARG A 252 12.37 12.03 2.41
CA ARG A 252 12.01 13.37 2.89
C ARG A 252 13.15 14.09 3.61
N ASP A 253 13.99 13.36 4.35
CA ASP A 253 15.19 13.90 4.99
C ASP A 253 16.30 14.24 3.97
N VAL A 254 16.37 13.45 2.90
CA VAL A 254 17.36 13.61 1.83
C VAL A 254 16.96 14.74 0.87
N ALA A 255 15.68 14.84 0.51
CA ALA A 255 15.17 15.77 -0.50
C ALA A 255 15.73 17.21 -0.43
N PRO A 256 15.65 17.94 0.71
CA PRO A 256 16.17 19.31 0.78
C PRO A 256 17.69 19.40 0.61
N ARG A 257 18.44 18.35 0.96
CA ARG A 257 19.91 18.30 0.84
C ARG A 257 20.38 18.13 -0.61
N ILE A 258 19.50 17.62 -1.48
CA ILE A 258 19.77 17.41 -2.90
C ILE A 258 18.99 18.40 -3.80
N GLY A 259 18.33 19.38 -3.19
CA GLY A 259 17.63 20.47 -3.88
C GLY A 259 16.25 20.10 -4.44
N TYR A 260 15.62 19.05 -3.91
CA TYR A 260 14.29 18.61 -4.33
C TYR A 260 13.24 18.82 -3.24
N GLN A 261 11.96 18.84 -3.65
CA GLN A 261 10.83 18.87 -2.75
C GLN A 261 10.64 17.53 -2.04
N LYS A 262 10.15 17.59 -0.80
CA LYS A 262 9.80 16.41 -0.02
C LYS A 262 8.59 15.72 -0.68
N PRO A 263 8.60 14.39 -0.87
CA PRO A 263 7.40 13.67 -1.28
C PRO A 263 6.36 13.73 -0.16
N ALA A 264 5.10 13.86 -0.56
CA ALA A 264 3.94 13.69 0.32
C ALA A 264 3.55 12.21 0.36
N LEU A 265 2.93 11.77 1.45
CA LEU A 265 2.45 10.40 1.64
C LEU A 265 0.96 10.40 1.99
N ILE A 266 0.28 9.32 1.60
CA ILE A 266 -1.05 8.96 2.08
C ILE A 266 -1.05 7.45 2.37
N GLU A 267 -1.30 7.09 3.63
CA GLU A 267 -0.90 5.81 4.20
C GLU A 267 -2.11 4.98 4.62
N SER A 268 -2.15 3.72 4.17
CA SER A 268 -3.19 2.77 4.54
C SER A 268 -2.84 1.92 5.75
N SER A 269 -3.88 1.48 6.46
CA SER A 269 -3.81 0.34 7.37
C SER A 269 -3.50 -0.95 6.60
N PHE A 270 -3.09 -1.99 7.30
CA PHE A 270 -2.89 -3.31 6.70
C PHE A 270 -4.20 -4.00 6.40
N PHE A 271 -4.23 -4.72 5.27
CA PHE A 271 -5.30 -5.65 4.97
C PHE A 271 -5.08 -6.96 5.77
N PRO A 272 -6.03 -7.36 6.63
CA PRO A 272 -5.78 -8.45 7.57
C PRO A 272 -5.72 -9.82 6.88
N ALA A 273 -4.95 -10.75 7.43
CA ALA A 273 -4.95 -12.14 7.00
C ALA A 273 -6.29 -12.83 7.33
N LEU A 274 -6.60 -13.94 6.66
CA LEU A 274 -7.84 -14.67 6.92
C LEU A 274 -7.94 -15.15 8.39
N GLN A 275 -6.82 -15.56 8.98
CA GLN A 275 -6.77 -16.16 10.32
C GLN A 275 -6.91 -15.15 11.46
N GLY A 276 -6.77 -13.84 11.20
CA GLY A 276 -6.82 -12.82 12.25
C GLY A 276 -5.93 -11.60 11.98
N GLU A 277 -5.84 -10.72 12.99
CA GLU A 277 -5.16 -9.42 12.93
C GLU A 277 -3.71 -9.42 13.39
N SER A 278 -3.17 -10.57 13.79
CA SER A 278 -1.82 -10.68 14.32
C SER A 278 -0.71 -10.45 13.28
N GLY A 279 -1.08 -10.31 11.99
CA GLY A 279 -0.13 -10.01 10.91
C GLY A 279 -0.79 -9.60 9.59
N LYS A 280 0.07 -9.21 8.64
CA LYS A 280 -0.30 -8.87 7.25
C LYS A 280 -0.56 -10.15 6.44
N MET A 281 -1.49 -10.08 5.49
CA MET A 281 -1.63 -11.13 4.47
C MET A 281 -0.30 -11.30 3.72
N SER A 282 0.24 -12.52 3.69
CA SER A 282 1.52 -12.83 3.04
C SER A 282 1.33 -13.91 1.99
N ALA A 283 1.97 -13.73 0.83
CA ALA A 283 2.01 -14.75 -0.22
C ALA A 283 2.71 -16.06 0.23
N SER A 284 3.45 -16.04 1.35
CA SER A 284 4.13 -17.22 1.90
C SER A 284 3.21 -18.24 2.57
N ASP A 285 1.99 -17.86 2.96
CA ASP A 285 0.96 -18.80 3.42
C ASP A 285 -0.24 -18.78 2.44
N PRO A 286 -0.38 -19.80 1.58
CA PRO A 286 -1.48 -19.91 0.62
C PRO A 286 -2.88 -19.91 1.24
N ASN A 287 -3.00 -20.29 2.52
CA ASN A 287 -4.27 -20.31 3.25
C ASN A 287 -4.57 -18.98 3.94
N SER A 288 -3.59 -18.07 4.03
CA SER A 288 -3.77 -16.75 4.64
C SER A 288 -4.40 -15.72 3.70
N ALA A 289 -4.35 -15.98 2.39
CA ALA A 289 -4.63 -15.02 1.35
C ALA A 289 -5.70 -15.47 0.35
N ILE A 290 -6.50 -14.51 -0.12
CA ILE A 290 -7.37 -14.67 -1.30
C ILE A 290 -6.65 -14.00 -2.48
N TYR A 291 -6.36 -14.77 -3.52
CA TYR A 291 -5.67 -14.31 -4.71
C TYR A 291 -6.65 -13.82 -5.77
N VAL A 292 -6.21 -12.90 -6.64
CA VAL A 292 -7.01 -12.45 -7.79
C VAL A 292 -7.21 -13.55 -8.85
N THR A 293 -6.51 -14.67 -8.70
CA THR A 293 -6.65 -15.88 -9.53
C THR A 293 -7.51 -16.97 -8.89
N ASP A 294 -8.00 -16.77 -7.66
CA ASP A 294 -8.87 -17.75 -7.00
C ASP A 294 -10.21 -17.88 -7.73
N SER A 295 -10.69 -19.12 -7.88
CA SER A 295 -12.05 -19.38 -8.36
C SER A 295 -13.09 -19.02 -7.31
N ALA A 296 -14.35 -18.82 -7.71
CA ALA A 296 -15.48 -18.65 -6.77
C ALA A 296 -15.53 -19.75 -5.70
N LYS A 297 -15.20 -21.00 -6.07
CA LYS A 297 -15.11 -22.13 -5.14
C LYS A 297 -13.96 -21.94 -4.13
N ASN A 298 -12.77 -21.55 -4.59
CA ASN A 298 -11.62 -21.30 -3.70
C ASN A 298 -11.92 -20.17 -2.72
N ILE A 299 -12.51 -19.06 -3.19
CA ILE A 299 -12.93 -17.93 -2.35
C ILE A 299 -13.89 -18.42 -1.27
N LYS A 300 -14.95 -19.15 -1.67
CA LYS A 300 -15.93 -19.74 -0.76
C LYS A 300 -15.27 -20.66 0.28
N ASP A 301 -14.40 -21.56 -0.15
CA ASP A 301 -13.75 -22.52 0.74
C ASP A 301 -12.82 -21.80 1.73
N LYS A 302 -12.03 -20.82 1.26
CA LYS A 302 -11.13 -20.03 2.10
C LYS A 302 -11.87 -19.18 3.13
N VAL A 303 -12.91 -18.46 2.72
CA VAL A 303 -13.72 -17.64 3.65
C VAL A 303 -14.41 -18.51 4.69
N ASN A 304 -15.01 -19.64 4.29
CA ASN A 304 -15.71 -20.50 5.24
C ASN A 304 -14.76 -21.17 6.24
N ARG A 305 -13.62 -21.68 5.78
CA ARG A 305 -12.70 -22.48 6.60
C ARG A 305 -11.71 -21.64 7.42
N TYR A 306 -11.19 -20.56 6.85
CA TYR A 306 -10.04 -19.86 7.42
C TYR A 306 -10.36 -18.45 7.91
N ALA A 307 -11.41 -17.78 7.42
CA ALA A 307 -11.77 -16.45 7.91
C ALA A 307 -12.23 -16.54 9.37
N PHE A 308 -11.47 -15.92 10.27
CA PHE A 308 -11.78 -15.87 11.69
C PHE A 308 -13.11 -15.14 11.93
N SER A 309 -13.94 -15.72 12.80
CA SER A 309 -15.28 -15.24 13.13
C SER A 309 -15.29 -14.61 14.51
N GLY A 310 -15.88 -13.42 14.63
CA GLY A 310 -16.22 -12.79 15.91
C GLY A 310 -17.56 -13.26 16.50
N GLY A 311 -18.31 -14.10 15.79
CA GLY A 311 -19.55 -14.71 16.28
C GLY A 311 -19.30 -15.85 17.27
N GLN A 312 -20.34 -16.19 18.06
CA GLN A 312 -20.29 -17.25 19.08
C GLN A 312 -20.31 -18.69 18.53
N ASP A 313 -19.84 -19.64 19.34
CA ASP A 313 -19.75 -21.07 19.02
C ASP A 313 -21.10 -21.77 18.79
N SER A 314 -22.18 -21.25 19.38
CA SER A 314 -23.54 -21.79 19.23
C SER A 314 -24.53 -20.71 18.82
N ILE A 315 -25.57 -21.10 18.07
CA ILE A 315 -26.63 -20.17 17.63
C ILE A 315 -27.30 -19.53 18.85
N GLU A 316 -27.57 -20.28 19.91
CA GLU A 316 -28.18 -19.76 21.13
C GLU A 316 -27.34 -18.65 21.76
N ASN A 317 -26.04 -18.89 21.93
CA ASN A 317 -25.12 -17.87 22.44
C ASN A 317 -25.02 -16.69 21.49
N HIS A 318 -25.02 -16.94 20.17
CA HIS A 318 -24.96 -15.88 19.16
C HIS A 318 -26.18 -14.97 19.24
N ARG A 319 -27.39 -15.54 19.34
CA ARG A 319 -28.63 -14.76 19.52
C ARG A 319 -28.64 -13.95 20.82
N LYS A 320 -27.95 -14.43 21.86
CA LYS A 320 -27.93 -13.81 23.19
C LYS A 320 -26.86 -12.72 23.34
N TYR A 321 -25.65 -12.97 22.85
CA TYR A 321 -24.48 -12.12 23.07
C TYR A 321 -24.00 -11.38 21.82
N GLY A 322 -24.48 -11.75 20.64
CA GLY A 322 -24.06 -11.15 19.38
C GLY A 322 -22.62 -11.50 18.99
N ALA A 323 -22.11 -10.76 18.00
CA ALA A 323 -20.76 -10.93 17.47
C ALA A 323 -19.82 -9.79 17.91
N ASN A 324 -18.56 -10.12 18.14
CA ASN A 324 -17.49 -9.14 18.30
C ASN A 324 -16.98 -8.69 16.93
N LEU A 325 -17.47 -7.54 16.45
CA LEU A 325 -17.10 -6.97 15.16
C LEU A 325 -15.63 -6.55 15.08
N GLU A 326 -15.00 -6.24 16.22
CA GLU A 326 -13.62 -5.76 16.25
C GLU A 326 -12.63 -6.81 15.78
N VAL A 327 -12.96 -8.10 15.90
CA VAL A 327 -12.08 -9.22 15.53
C VAL A 327 -12.57 -10.00 14.31
N ASP A 328 -13.78 -9.72 13.82
CA ASP A 328 -14.41 -10.48 12.73
C ASP A 328 -13.81 -10.12 11.37
N ILE A 329 -13.12 -11.07 10.75
CA ILE A 329 -12.45 -10.88 9.46
C ILE A 329 -13.45 -10.66 8.32
N PRO A 330 -14.59 -11.40 8.22
CA PRO A 330 -15.62 -11.11 7.23
C PRO A 330 -16.14 -9.67 7.26
N VAL A 331 -16.49 -9.13 8.44
CA VAL A 331 -16.95 -7.74 8.57
C VAL A 331 -15.86 -6.76 8.17
N LYS A 332 -14.59 -7.02 8.55
CA LYS A 332 -13.47 -6.18 8.12
C LYS A 332 -13.34 -6.17 6.61
N TYR A 333 -13.33 -7.33 5.94
CA TYR A 333 -13.20 -7.41 4.48
C TYR A 333 -14.36 -6.71 3.77
N LEU A 334 -15.60 -6.84 4.28
CA LEU A 334 -16.73 -6.04 3.78
C LEU A 334 -16.45 -4.54 3.94
N GLY A 335 -15.84 -4.11 5.04
CA GLY A 335 -15.35 -2.74 5.22
C GLY A 335 -14.39 -2.25 4.14
N PHE A 336 -13.62 -3.14 3.50
CA PHE A 336 -12.76 -2.78 2.36
C PHE A 336 -13.48 -2.84 1.01
N PHE A 337 -14.36 -3.81 0.78
CA PHE A 337 -14.80 -4.14 -0.59
C PHE A 337 -16.29 -4.01 -0.86
N LEU A 338 -17.13 -3.85 0.17
CA LEU A 338 -18.55 -3.56 -0.02
C LEU A 338 -18.72 -2.05 -0.23
N ASP A 339 -19.17 -1.61 -1.41
CA ASP A 339 -19.28 -0.17 -1.71
C ASP A 339 -20.38 0.56 -0.92
N ASP A 340 -21.46 -0.14 -0.56
CA ASP A 340 -22.63 0.44 0.13
C ASP A 340 -22.38 0.57 1.64
N ASP A 341 -22.29 1.82 2.12
CA ASP A 341 -22.11 2.14 3.55
C ASP A 341 -23.35 1.80 4.39
N ALA A 342 -24.55 1.96 3.85
CA ALA A 342 -25.78 1.65 4.57
C ALA A 342 -25.95 0.14 4.75
N GLU A 343 -25.61 -0.64 3.72
CA GLU A 343 -25.58 -2.10 3.82
C GLU A 343 -24.52 -2.57 4.83
N LEU A 344 -23.32 -2.01 4.79
CA LEU A 344 -22.26 -2.34 5.75
C LEU A 344 -22.70 -2.06 7.19
N GLU A 345 -23.31 -0.90 7.43
CA GLU A 345 -23.78 -0.51 8.77
C GLU A 345 -24.95 -1.40 9.25
N HIS A 346 -25.85 -1.78 8.34
CA HIS A 346 -26.88 -2.76 8.64
C HIS A 346 -26.28 -4.11 9.04
N ILE A 347 -25.31 -4.64 8.28
CA ILE A 347 -24.62 -5.90 8.61
C ILE A 347 -23.96 -5.81 9.98
N LYS A 348 -23.24 -4.72 10.27
CA LYS A 348 -22.59 -4.50 11.58
C LYS A 348 -23.62 -4.50 12.71
N THR A 349 -24.71 -3.75 12.55
CA THR A 349 -25.77 -3.64 13.56
C THR A 349 -26.46 -4.97 13.82
N GLU A 350 -26.87 -5.69 12.78
CA GLU A 350 -27.60 -6.94 12.91
C GLU A 350 -26.72 -8.09 13.42
N TYR A 351 -25.47 -8.18 12.94
CA TYR A 351 -24.52 -9.20 13.37
C TYR A 351 -24.01 -8.94 14.80
N GLY A 352 -23.69 -7.68 15.11
CA GLY A 352 -23.31 -7.27 16.46
C GLY A 352 -24.41 -7.52 17.49
N ALA A 353 -25.67 -7.44 17.09
CA ALA A 353 -26.83 -7.76 17.95
C ALA A 353 -27.25 -9.25 17.91
N GLY A 354 -26.57 -10.10 17.14
CA GLY A 354 -26.89 -11.53 17.03
C GLY A 354 -28.11 -11.87 16.19
N ARG A 355 -28.68 -10.91 15.45
CA ARG A 355 -29.83 -11.10 14.55
C ARG A 355 -29.43 -11.68 13.19
N LEU A 356 -28.22 -11.39 12.73
CA LEU A 356 -27.62 -12.00 11.55
C LEU A 356 -26.59 -13.04 12.02
N LEU A 357 -26.47 -14.19 11.36
CA LEU A 357 -25.54 -15.26 11.75
C LEU A 357 -24.22 -15.16 10.96
N THR A 358 -23.13 -15.71 11.51
CA THR A 358 -21.81 -15.73 10.86
C THR A 358 -21.84 -16.29 9.43
N GLY A 359 -22.63 -17.34 9.19
CA GLY A 359 -22.80 -17.92 7.85
C GLY A 359 -23.41 -16.96 6.84
N GLU A 360 -24.30 -16.06 7.29
CA GLU A 360 -24.93 -15.04 6.44
C GLU A 360 -23.94 -13.92 6.10
N VAL A 361 -23.14 -13.45 7.08
CA VAL A 361 -22.05 -12.48 6.83
C VAL A 361 -21.04 -13.06 5.84
N LYS A 362 -20.58 -14.30 6.09
CA LYS A 362 -19.61 -14.97 5.22
C LYS A 362 -20.17 -15.16 3.81
N LYS A 363 -21.44 -15.50 3.66
CA LYS A 363 -22.10 -15.59 2.35
C LYS A 363 -22.05 -14.25 1.62
N ARG A 364 -22.44 -13.15 2.28
CA ARG A 364 -22.40 -11.83 1.64
C ARG A 364 -20.98 -11.42 1.25
N LEU A 365 -19.99 -11.70 2.10
CA LEU A 365 -18.59 -11.49 1.77
C LEU A 365 -18.18 -12.29 0.53
N ILE A 366 -18.54 -13.58 0.47
CA ILE A 366 -18.20 -14.44 -0.68
C ILE A 366 -18.77 -13.87 -1.97
N ASP A 367 -20.01 -13.39 -1.95
CA ASP A 367 -20.65 -12.78 -3.13
C ASP A 367 -19.87 -11.54 -3.59
N VAL A 368 -19.54 -10.61 -2.67
CA VAL A 368 -18.75 -9.40 -2.97
C VAL A 368 -17.37 -9.75 -3.54
N LEU A 369 -16.65 -10.68 -2.90
CA LEU A 369 -15.30 -11.05 -3.32
C LEU A 369 -15.30 -11.79 -4.65
N THR A 370 -16.29 -12.65 -4.89
CA THR A 370 -16.41 -13.41 -6.15
C THR A 370 -16.64 -12.46 -7.31
N GLU A 371 -17.60 -11.54 -7.18
CA GLU A 371 -17.87 -10.54 -8.22
C GLU A 371 -16.62 -9.69 -8.53
N MET A 372 -15.93 -9.23 -7.48
CA MET A 372 -14.71 -8.43 -7.62
C MET A 372 -13.60 -9.20 -8.34
N VAL A 373 -13.34 -10.46 -7.92
CA VAL A 373 -12.27 -11.29 -8.49
C VAL A 373 -12.60 -11.69 -9.93
N GLU A 374 -13.83 -12.09 -10.23
CA GLU A 374 -14.27 -12.42 -11.59
C GLU A 374 -14.17 -11.21 -12.53
N ARG A 375 -14.55 -10.01 -12.05
CA ARG A 375 -14.33 -8.76 -12.79
C ARG A 375 -12.85 -8.53 -13.06
N HIS A 376 -11.99 -8.68 -12.06
CA HIS A 376 -10.55 -8.52 -12.24
C HIS A 376 -9.99 -9.51 -13.27
N GLN A 377 -10.35 -10.80 -13.16
CA GLN A 377 -9.93 -11.85 -14.09
C GLN A 377 -10.35 -11.57 -15.52
N ARG A 378 -11.59 -11.09 -15.72
CA ARG A 378 -12.11 -10.70 -17.04
C ARG A 378 -11.37 -9.50 -17.64
N VAL A 379 -10.98 -8.52 -16.82
CA VAL A 379 -10.17 -7.38 -17.31
C VAL A 379 -8.75 -7.84 -17.61
N ARG A 380 -8.14 -8.64 -16.71
CA ARG A 380 -6.79 -9.19 -16.86
C ARG A 380 -6.66 -10.05 -18.11
N SER A 381 -7.67 -10.86 -18.45
CA SER A 381 -7.64 -11.71 -19.65
C SER A 381 -7.63 -10.91 -20.97
N ALA A 382 -8.04 -9.64 -20.93
CA ALA A 382 -7.95 -8.72 -22.06
C ALA A 382 -6.60 -7.96 -22.12
N VAL A 383 -5.73 -8.08 -21.10
CA VAL A 383 -4.42 -7.43 -21.09
C VAL A 383 -3.46 -8.23 -21.98
N THR A 384 -3.10 -7.64 -23.12
CA THR A 384 -2.13 -8.25 -24.05
C THR A 384 -0.69 -7.88 -23.69
N ASP A 385 0.28 -8.59 -24.25
CA ASP A 385 1.69 -8.25 -24.05
C ASP A 385 2.03 -6.88 -24.65
N GLU A 386 1.38 -6.47 -25.75
CA GLU A 386 1.52 -5.13 -26.33
C GLU A 386 0.98 -4.05 -25.40
N MET A 387 -0.08 -4.34 -24.63
CA MET A 387 -0.55 -3.43 -23.60
C MET A 387 0.49 -3.29 -22.50
N VAL A 388 1.05 -4.41 -22.01
CA VAL A 388 2.13 -4.38 -21.00
C VAL A 388 3.31 -3.56 -21.50
N ASP A 389 3.76 -3.81 -22.74
CA ASP A 389 4.84 -3.06 -23.37
C ASP A 389 4.50 -1.58 -23.53
N ALA A 390 3.25 -1.26 -23.86
CA ALA A 390 2.79 0.12 -23.93
C ALA A 390 2.88 0.80 -22.56
N PHE A 391 2.42 0.17 -21.47
CA PHE A 391 2.56 0.74 -20.12
C PHE A 391 4.03 0.89 -19.70
N MET A 392 4.88 -0.05 -20.12
CA MET A 392 6.30 -0.12 -19.72
C MET A 392 7.27 0.62 -20.64
N ALA A 393 6.80 1.13 -21.77
CA ALA A 393 7.62 1.89 -22.71
C ALA A 393 8.03 3.25 -22.13
N VAL A 394 9.33 3.54 -22.16
CA VAL A 394 9.89 4.86 -21.84
C VAL A 394 9.47 5.84 -22.94
N ARG A 395 8.37 6.57 -22.73
CA ARG A 395 7.74 7.44 -23.72
C ARG A 395 7.17 8.71 -23.07
N PRO A 396 7.11 9.84 -23.79
CA PRO A 396 6.39 11.00 -23.30
C PRO A 396 4.88 10.70 -23.16
N LEU A 397 4.26 11.32 -22.16
CA LEU A 397 2.82 11.26 -21.93
C LEU A 397 2.23 12.68 -22.09
N PRO A 398 1.96 13.12 -23.34
CA PRO A 398 1.67 14.53 -23.63
C PRO A 398 0.40 15.05 -22.94
N HIS A 399 -0.58 14.18 -22.72
CA HIS A 399 -1.88 14.50 -22.11
C HIS A 399 -1.97 14.12 -20.64
N MET A 400 -0.84 13.89 -19.97
CA MET A 400 -0.85 13.29 -18.64
C MET A 400 -1.48 14.17 -17.54
N PHE A 401 -1.67 15.47 -17.81
CA PHE A 401 -2.26 16.45 -16.90
C PHE A 401 -3.62 17.00 -17.36
N ASP A 402 -4.17 16.49 -18.47
CA ASP A 402 -5.40 17.03 -19.09
C ASP A 402 -6.69 16.57 -18.40
#